data_AF-L8IWT6-F1
#
_entry.id   AF-L8IWT6-F1
#
_cell.length_a   1.000
_cell.length_b   1.000
_cell.length_c   1.000
_cell.angle_alpha   90.00
_cell.angle_beta   90.00
_cell.angle_gamma   90.00
#
_symmetry.space_group_name_H-M   'P 1'
#
loop_
_entity.id
_entity.type
_entity.pdbx_description
1 polymer ?
#
loop_
_entity_poly.entity_id
_entity_poly.type
_entity_poly.pdbx_seq_one_letter_code
_entity_poly.pdbx_strand_id
1 'polypeptide(L)'
;MNHFQTILSQVRMLLSSHRPSQVQALLDNLLAEELLSREYHHALLHESDGEALARKISLTLLEKGDPDFALLGWIWSGLQAPTAERGPSYKDPG
;
A
#
# COMPACT_ATOMS: atom_id res chain seq x y z
N MET A 1 23.84 4.65 -4.43
CA MET A 1 22.95 3.48 -4.52
C MET A 1 21.81 3.81 -5.47
N ASN A 2 21.33 2.88 -6.29
CA ASN A 2 20.14 3.13 -7.12
C ASN A 2 18.91 3.27 -6.21
N HIS A 3 18.21 4.41 -6.28
CA HIS A 3 17.01 4.70 -5.46
C HIS A 3 15.96 3.61 -5.67
N PHE A 4 15.74 3.19 -6.91
CA PHE A 4 14.86 2.07 -7.25
C PHE A 4 15.22 0.77 -6.52
N GLN A 5 16.50 0.39 -6.45
CA GLN A 5 16.91 -0.84 -5.76
C GLN A 5 16.68 -0.76 -4.25
N THR A 6 16.76 0.45 -3.69
CA THR A 6 16.49 0.71 -2.26
C THR A 6 14.99 0.57 -1.98
N ILE A 7 14.14 1.15 -2.83
CA ILE A 7 12.68 1.00 -2.77
C ILE A 7 12.30 -0.48 -2.94
N LEU A 8 12.82 -1.13 -3.98
CA LEU A 8 12.53 -2.53 -4.31
C LEU A 8 12.88 -3.49 -3.18
N SER A 9 14.05 -3.31 -2.57
CA SER A 9 14.48 -4.17 -1.46
C SER A 9 13.57 -4.04 -0.25
N GLN A 10 13.11 -2.83 0.05
CA GLN A 10 12.17 -2.58 1.15
C GLN A 10 10.78 -3.14 0.85
N VAL A 11 10.22 -2.86 -0.34
CA VAL A 11 8.93 -3.39 -0.77
C VAL A 11 8.96 -4.92 -0.77
N ARG A 12 10.02 -5.54 -1.28
CA ARG A 12 10.18 -7.01 -1.27
C ARG A 12 10.21 -7.57 0.15
N MET A 13 10.97 -6.95 1.06
CA MET A 13 11.03 -7.36 2.46
C MET A 13 9.65 -7.26 3.13
N LEU A 14 8.92 -6.19 2.84
CA LEU A 14 7.57 -5.97 3.34
C LEU A 14 6.59 -7.03 2.81
N LEU A 15 6.54 -7.24 1.50
CA LEU A 15 5.68 -8.26 0.88
C LEU A 15 6.00 -9.68 1.37
N SER A 16 7.27 -9.96 1.67
CA SER A 16 7.69 -11.28 2.18
C SER A 16 7.36 -11.48 3.67
N SER A 17 7.27 -10.39 4.44
CA SER A 17 7.04 -10.44 5.89
C SER A 17 5.56 -10.34 6.27
N HIS A 18 4.72 -9.82 5.37
CA HIS A 18 3.32 -9.49 5.64
C HIS A 18 2.33 -10.43 4.95
N ARG A 19 1.12 -10.50 5.50
CA ARG A 19 0.05 -11.34 4.95
C ARG A 19 -0.59 -10.69 3.71
N PRO A 20 -1.21 -11.46 2.80
CA PRO A 20 -1.89 -10.93 1.60
C PRO A 20 -2.91 -9.82 1.92
N SER A 21 -3.59 -9.91 3.05
CA SER A 21 -4.55 -8.89 3.52
C SER A 21 -3.89 -7.55 3.84
N GLN A 22 -2.66 -7.54 4.34
CA GLN A 22 -1.91 -6.31 4.60
C GLN A 22 -1.35 -5.72 3.29
N VAL A 23 -0.96 -6.57 2.35
CA VAL A 23 -0.59 -6.14 0.99
C VAL A 23 -1.77 -5.46 0.30
N GLN A 24 -2.98 -6.02 0.43
CA GLN A 24 -4.20 -5.42 -0.11
C GLN A 24 -4.48 -4.04 0.51
N ALA A 25 -4.38 -3.88 1.82
CA ALA A 25 -4.59 -2.58 2.44
C ALA A 25 -3.46 -1.57 2.14
N LEU A 26 -2.24 -2.01 1.84
CA LEU A 26 -1.20 -1.12 1.28
C LEU A 26 -1.64 -0.57 -0.07
N LEU A 27 -2.12 -1.45 -0.96
CA LEU A 27 -2.58 -1.06 -2.29
C LEU A 27 -3.79 -0.10 -2.19
N ASP A 28 -4.70 -0.34 -1.24
CA ASP A 28 -5.86 0.52 -1.01
C ASP A 28 -5.44 1.93 -0.54
N ASN A 29 -4.46 2.02 0.37
CA ASN A 29 -3.90 3.30 0.80
C ASN A 29 -3.15 4.03 -0.33
N LEU A 30 -2.40 3.30 -1.16
CA LEU A 30 -1.75 3.89 -2.33
C LEU A 30 -2.78 4.39 -3.36
N LEU A 31 -3.95 3.77 -3.46
CA LEU A 31 -5.07 4.28 -4.24
C LEU A 31 -5.70 5.52 -3.59
N ALA A 32 -5.84 5.53 -2.26
CA ALA A 32 -6.40 6.65 -1.50
C ALA A 32 -5.53 7.91 -1.59
N GLU A 33 -4.21 7.75 -1.55
CA GLU A 33 -3.22 8.83 -1.75
C GLU A 33 -3.08 9.25 -3.23
N GLU A 34 -3.98 8.75 -4.09
CA GLU A 34 -3.97 8.97 -5.55
C GLU A 34 -2.64 8.57 -6.21
N LEU A 35 -1.83 7.72 -5.57
CA LEU A 35 -0.57 7.21 -6.11
C LEU A 35 -0.83 6.10 -7.14
N LEU A 36 -1.94 5.38 -7.02
CA LEU A 36 -2.39 4.40 -8.00
C LEU A 36 -3.68 4.86 -8.64
N SER A 37 -3.84 4.58 -9.94
CA SER A 37 -5.16 4.60 -10.57
C SER A 37 -5.96 3.38 -10.13
N ARG A 38 -7.29 3.49 -10.06
CA ARG A 38 -8.19 2.38 -9.68
C ARG A 38 -7.99 1.12 -10.54
N GLU A 39 -7.74 1.31 -11.84
CA GLU A 39 -7.45 0.21 -12.78
C GLU A 39 -6.11 -0.47 -12.45
N TYR A 40 -5.09 0.33 -12.14
CA TYR A 40 -3.76 -0.17 -11.81
C TYR A 40 -3.76 -0.88 -10.45
N HIS A 41 -4.50 -0.37 -9.48
CA HIS A 41 -4.78 -1.04 -8.21
C HIS A 41 -5.36 -2.44 -8.42
N HIS A 42 -6.39 -2.57 -9.28
CA HIS A 42 -6.99 -3.87 -9.57
C HIS A 42 -6.01 -4.82 -10.28
N ALA A 43 -5.15 -4.29 -11.15
CA ALA A 43 -4.09 -5.06 -11.80
C ALA A 43 -3.05 -5.57 -10.79
N LEU A 44 -2.72 -4.79 -9.76
CA LEU A 44 -1.80 -5.21 -8.70
C LEU A 44 -2.41 -6.27 -7.77
N LEU A 45 -3.72 -6.19 -7.47
CA LEU A 45 -4.40 -7.22 -6.68
C LEU A 45 -4.48 -8.59 -7.39
N HIS A 46 -4.49 -8.59 -8.72
CA HIS A 46 -4.51 -9.81 -9.53
C HIS A 46 -3.11 -10.36 -9.84
N GLU A 47 -2.05 -9.68 -9.39
CA GLU A 47 -0.69 -10.13 -9.64
C GLU A 47 -0.33 -11.31 -8.73
N SER A 48 -0.19 -12.48 -9.33
CA SER A 48 0.18 -13.72 -8.64
C SER A 48 1.64 -13.75 -8.20
N ASP A 49 2.49 -12.96 -8.85
CA ASP A 49 3.94 -12.94 -8.64
C ASP A 49 4.32 -11.80 -7.69
N GLY A 50 4.77 -12.17 -6.49
CA GLY A 50 5.17 -11.21 -5.45
C GLY A 50 6.39 -10.35 -5.84
N GLU A 51 7.29 -10.85 -6.69
CA GLU A 51 8.41 -10.07 -7.23
C GLU A 51 7.93 -9.07 -8.29
N ALA A 52 7.03 -9.50 -9.17
CA ALA A 52 6.42 -8.61 -10.16
C ALA A 52 5.61 -7.51 -9.47
N LEU A 53 4.83 -7.86 -8.44
CA LEU A 53 4.12 -6.91 -7.59
C LEU A 53 5.08 -5.93 -6.92
N ALA A 54 6.17 -6.43 -6.33
CA ALA A 54 7.20 -5.59 -5.71
C ALA A 54 7.77 -4.58 -6.71
N ARG A 55 8.12 -5.04 -7.92
CA ARG A 55 8.67 -4.19 -8.98
C ARG A 55 7.68 -3.14 -9.45
N LYS A 56 6.42 -3.52 -9.65
CA LYS A 56 5.36 -2.60 -10.08
C LYS A 56 5.11 -1.50 -9.05
N ILE A 57 4.94 -1.86 -7.78
CA ILE A 57 4.81 -0.90 -6.68
C ILE A 57 6.05 0.00 -6.61
N SER A 58 7.25 -0.58 -6.66
CA SER A 58 8.50 0.19 -6.61
C SER A 58 8.64 1.16 -7.78
N LEU A 59 8.14 0.78 -8.96
CA LEU A 59 8.15 1.63 -10.14
C LEU A 59 7.16 2.79 -9.98
N THR A 60 5.95 2.53 -9.48
CA THR A 60 4.97 3.60 -9.20
C THR A 60 5.53 4.62 -8.22
N LEU A 61 6.15 4.15 -7.14
CA LEU A 61 6.76 5.01 -6.13
C LEU A 61 7.92 5.82 -6.72
N LEU A 62 8.70 5.23 -7.64
CA LEU A 62 9.77 5.94 -8.33
C LEU A 62 9.22 7.01 -9.30
N GLU A 63 8.16 6.73 -10.05
CA GLU A 63 7.62 7.59 -11.11
C GLU A 63 6.82 8.78 -10.58
N LYS A 64 6.03 8.60 -9.52
CA LYS A 64 5.17 9.68 -8.98
C LYS A 64 5.88 10.67 -8.06
N GLY A 65 7.19 10.51 -7.87
CA GLY A 65 8.02 11.37 -7.03
C GLY A 65 8.19 10.78 -5.64
N ASP A 66 9.41 10.92 -5.11
CA ASP A 66 9.91 10.35 -3.85
C ASP A 66 8.81 10.38 -2.78
N PRO A 67 8.04 9.29 -2.61
CA PRO A 67 7.11 9.19 -1.53
C PRO A 67 8.05 8.92 -0.38
N ASP A 68 8.37 9.99 0.35
CA ASP A 68 9.22 9.97 1.53
C ASP A 68 8.98 8.61 2.21
N PHE A 69 10.01 7.78 2.39
CA PHE A 69 9.81 6.44 2.93
C PHE A 69 9.04 6.48 4.27
N ALA A 70 8.99 7.66 4.92
CA ALA A 70 8.07 7.99 5.99
C ALA A 70 6.58 7.81 5.63
N LEU A 71 6.13 8.19 4.43
CA LEU A 71 4.78 7.96 3.91
C LEU A 71 4.48 6.45 3.81
N LEU A 72 5.39 5.66 3.24
CA LEU A 72 5.21 4.20 3.22
C LEU A 72 5.23 3.62 4.63
N GLY A 73 6.19 4.02 5.46
CA GLY A 73 6.25 3.62 6.87
C GLY A 73 5.00 4.03 7.66
N TRP A 74 4.41 5.18 7.36
CA TRP A 74 3.18 5.70 7.96
C TRP A 74 1.95 4.95 7.46
N ILE A 75 1.83 4.72 6.15
CA ILE A 75 0.79 3.87 5.53
C ILE A 75 0.83 2.48 6.17
N TRP A 76 2.03 1.90 6.33
CA TRP A 76 2.24 0.60 6.98
C TRP A 76 1.97 0.61 8.49
N SER A 77 2.28 1.70 9.18
CA SER A 77 1.96 1.87 10.60
C SER A 77 0.45 2.04 10.81
N GLY A 78 -0.23 2.72 9.88
CA GLY A 78 -1.69 2.86 9.85
C GLY A 78 -2.41 1.54 9.61
N LEU A 79 -1.80 0.61 8.86
CA LEU A 79 -2.27 -0.76 8.65
C LEU A 79 -2.31 -1.63 9.92
N GLN A 80 -1.57 -1.27 10.99
CA GLN A 80 -1.67 -1.94 12.29
C GLN A 80 -2.89 -1.49 13.10
N ALA A 81 -3.49 -0.34 12.77
CA ALA A 81 -4.78 0.02 13.33
C ALA A 81 -5.87 -0.69 12.50
N PRO A 82 -6.76 -1.47 13.11
CA PRO A 82 -7.97 -1.85 12.42
C PRO A 82 -8.72 -0.53 12.17
N THR A 83 -8.79 -0.08 10.91
CA THR A 83 -9.79 0.90 10.47
C THR A 83 -11.14 0.21 10.54
N ALA A 84 -11.61 0.00 11.76
CA ALA A 84 -13.00 -0.12 12.12
C ALA A 84 -13.54 1.30 12.33
N GLU A 85 -13.39 2.19 11.35
CA GLU A 85 -14.20 3.40 11.31
C GLU A 85 -15.53 3.05 10.63
N ARG A 86 -16.33 2.22 11.33
CA ARG A 86 -17.77 2.20 11.10
C ARG A 86 -18.30 3.42 11.84
N GLY A 87 -18.62 4.46 11.08
CA GLY A 87 -18.90 5.79 11.59
C GLY A 87 -19.91 5.85 12.76
N PRO A 88 -19.81 6.87 13.63
CA PRO A 88 -20.74 7.04 14.74
C PRO A 88 -21.97 7.83 14.26
N SER A 89 -23.07 7.14 13.94
CA SER A 89 -24.40 7.76 13.99
C SER A 89 -25.50 6.75 13.76
N TYR A 90 -26.19 6.37 14.83
CA TYR A 90 -27.59 6.75 14.96
C TYR A 90 -27.94 6.70 16.45
N LYS A 91 -28.19 7.87 17.03
CA LYS A 91 -28.92 7.99 18.29
C LYS A 91 -30.39 7.67 17.99
N ASP A 92 -30.98 6.77 18.75
CA ASP A 92 -32.43 6.78 18.98
C ASP A 92 -32.67 6.37 20.44
N PRO A 93 -33.12 7.30 21.32
CA PRO A 93 -33.70 6.96 22.59
C PRO A 93 -35.23 6.93 22.44
N GLY A 94 -35.81 5.73 22.53
CA GLY A 94 -37.21 5.54 22.91
C GLY A 94 -37.41 5.65 24.41
#